data_AF-A0A0F3KII2-F1
#
_entry.id   AF-A0A0F3KII2-F1
#
_cell.length_a   1.000
_cell.length_b   1.000
_cell.length_c   1.000
_cell.angle_alpha   90.00
_cell.angle_beta   90.00
_cell.angle_gamma   90.00
#
_symmetry.space_group_name_H-M   'P 1'
#
loop_
_entity.id
_entity.type
_entity.pdbx_description
1 polymer ?
#
loop_
_entity_poly.entity_id
_entity_poly.type
_entity_poly.pdbx_seq_one_letter_code
_entity_poly.pdbx_strand_id
1 'polypeptide(L)'
;MSQASEPLRPLALPLDGVRLIEASAGTGKTWTIAALYVRAVLGHGLPRPLLPPQILVVTFTEAATQELRERIRARLVEAAVAFRAGTVNEPLLGELVASYAPEQRPACARRLELAAQWMDEAAIFTIHGWSQRMLTQHAFGSGHAFAQTLEPDESELLAECVRDYWRQAFYPLDEATLAAVQAEWRTPDALLRSLLPLLGSGEATLRVDGEVLVAGEGIGGLLAA
;
A
#
# COMPACT_ATOMS: atom_id res chain seq x y z
N MET A 1 19.30 8.89 -13.68
CA MET A 1 20.48 9.53 -13.06
C MET A 1 20.74 8.83 -11.74
N SER A 2 21.86 8.12 -11.60
CA SER A 2 22.24 7.47 -10.34
C SER A 2 22.75 8.55 -9.38
N GLN A 3 21.91 8.99 -8.44
CA GLN A 3 22.37 9.77 -7.31
C GLN A 3 22.87 8.77 -6.26
N ALA A 4 24.12 8.94 -5.83
CA ALA A 4 24.65 8.18 -4.71
C ALA A 4 23.79 8.46 -3.46
N SER A 5 23.40 7.39 -2.77
CA SER A 5 22.64 7.46 -1.52
C SER A 5 23.47 8.18 -0.44
N GLU A 6 22.97 9.30 0.09
CA GLU A 6 23.62 10.05 1.16
C GLU A 6 23.17 9.55 2.54
N PRO A 7 24.03 9.62 3.58
CA PRO A 7 23.64 9.28 4.95
C PRO A 7 22.43 10.10 5.40
N LEU A 8 21.34 9.41 5.81
CA LEU A 8 20.11 10.05 6.24
C LEU A 8 20.36 10.95 7.47
N ARG A 9 19.95 12.21 7.36
CA ARG A 9 19.87 13.16 8.47
C ARG A 9 18.40 13.49 8.76
N PRO A 10 17.73 12.81 9.71
CA PRO A 10 16.28 12.92 9.88
C PRO A 10 15.78 14.34 10.18
N LEU A 11 16.55 15.20 10.85
CA LEU A 11 16.15 16.59 11.14
C LEU A 11 16.32 17.53 9.95
N ALA A 12 17.29 17.25 9.08
CA ALA A 12 17.59 18.07 7.91
C ALA A 12 16.84 17.62 6.65
N LEU A 13 16.25 16.42 6.64
CA LEU A 13 15.49 15.91 5.51
C LEU A 13 14.33 16.86 5.19
N PRO A 14 14.25 17.44 3.97
CA PRO A 14 13.10 18.27 3.60
C PRO A 14 11.81 17.44 3.60
N LEU A 15 10.72 18.02 4.10
CA LEU A 15 9.41 17.37 4.20
C LEU A 15 8.45 17.78 3.06
N ASP A 16 8.97 18.41 2.00
CA ASP A 16 8.28 18.78 0.78
C ASP A 16 8.68 17.88 -0.42
N GLY A 17 7.80 17.76 -1.40
CA GLY A 17 8.06 16.98 -2.61
C GLY A 17 8.22 15.48 -2.36
N VAL A 18 8.95 14.80 -3.26
CA VAL A 18 9.20 13.35 -3.17
C VAL A 18 10.60 13.11 -2.62
N ARG A 19 10.72 12.23 -1.63
CA ARG A 19 12.00 11.80 -1.07
C ARG A 19 12.02 10.27 -0.97
N LEU A 20 13.12 9.66 -1.36
CA LEU A 20 13.37 8.22 -1.21
C LEU A 20 14.33 8.02 -0.04
N ILE A 21 13.95 7.18 0.92
CA ILE A 21 14.80 6.78 2.04
C ILE A 21 15.06 5.29 1.91
N GLU A 22 16.31 4.92 1.64
CA GLU A 22 16.74 3.53 1.61
C GLU A 22 17.05 3.05 3.03
N ALA A 23 16.49 1.90 3.41
CA ALA A 23 16.68 1.37 4.76
C ALA A 23 16.59 -0.16 4.80
N SER A 24 17.73 -0.80 5.06
CA SER A 24 17.87 -2.25 5.20
C SER A 24 17.26 -2.77 6.51
N ALA A 25 17.18 -4.10 6.67
CA ALA A 25 16.74 -4.71 7.92
C ALA A 25 17.60 -4.20 9.10
N GLY A 26 16.96 -3.86 10.23
CA GLY A 26 17.64 -3.40 11.43
C GLY A 26 18.13 -1.94 11.43
N THR A 27 17.99 -1.17 10.34
CA THR A 27 18.51 0.22 10.27
C THR A 27 17.57 1.30 10.83
N GLY A 28 16.63 0.93 11.71
CA GLY A 28 15.77 1.91 12.39
C GLY A 28 14.72 2.58 11.49
N LYS A 29 14.18 1.89 10.47
CA LYS A 29 13.06 2.37 9.62
C LYS A 29 11.93 2.99 10.42
N THR A 30 11.38 2.21 11.34
CA THR A 30 10.22 2.60 12.14
C THR A 30 10.55 3.76 13.08
N TRP A 31 11.77 3.78 13.61
CA TRP A 31 12.28 4.88 14.42
C TRP A 31 12.39 6.17 13.60
N THR A 32 12.88 6.08 12.37
CA THR A 32 12.98 7.20 11.43
C THR A 32 11.60 7.77 11.12
N ILE A 33 10.63 6.90 10.79
CA ILE A 33 9.25 7.34 10.53
C ILE A 33 8.69 8.09 11.75
N ALA A 34 8.86 7.56 12.96
CA ALA A 34 8.39 8.22 14.18
C ALA A 34 9.07 9.57 14.43
N ALA A 35 10.37 9.69 14.14
CA ALA A 35 11.09 10.96 14.23
C ALA A 35 10.59 12.00 13.22
N LEU A 36 10.34 11.60 11.96
CA LEU A 36 9.76 12.47 10.95
C LEU A 36 8.32 12.88 11.33
N TYR A 37 7.57 11.99 11.95
CA TYR A 37 6.21 12.29 12.44
C TYR A 37 6.23 13.38 13.53
N VAL A 38 7.15 13.29 14.50
CA VAL A 38 7.35 14.34 15.51
C VAL A 38 7.68 15.68 14.85
N ARG A 39 8.57 15.70 13.85
CA ARG A 39 8.89 16.92 13.09
C ARG A 39 7.67 17.51 12.41
N ALA A 40 6.86 16.68 11.75
CA ALA A 40 5.63 17.11 11.09
C ALA A 40 4.63 17.70 12.09
N VAL A 41 4.44 17.06 13.24
CA VAL A 41 3.57 17.55 14.32
C VAL A 41 4.04 18.88 14.88
N LEU A 42 5.34 19.12 14.97
CA LEU A 42 5.89 20.39 15.44
C LEU A 42 5.92 21.47 14.34
N GLY A 43 5.79 21.08 13.07
CA GLY A 43 6.05 21.98 11.93
C GLY A 43 7.53 22.24 11.70
N HIS A 44 8.42 21.38 12.18
CA HIS A 44 9.88 21.57 12.06
C HIS A 44 10.35 21.35 10.63
N GLY A 45 10.67 22.44 9.92
CA GLY A 45 10.98 22.42 8.49
C GLY A 45 9.73 22.39 7.60
N LEU A 46 8.57 22.80 8.13
CA LEU A 46 7.31 22.94 7.39
C LEU A 46 6.71 24.34 7.60
N PRO A 47 5.84 24.84 6.70
CA PRO A 47 5.18 26.14 6.87
C PRO A 47 4.27 26.23 8.09
N ARG A 48 3.73 25.09 8.55
CA ARG A 48 2.87 25.00 9.72
C ARG A 48 2.94 23.61 10.37
N PRO A 49 2.62 23.49 11.67
CA PRO A 49 2.41 22.22 12.33
C PRO A 49 1.27 21.42 11.70
N LEU A 50 1.40 20.09 11.69
CA LEU A 50 0.36 19.16 11.22
C LEU A 50 -0.27 18.39 12.38
N LEU A 51 -1.54 18.05 12.25
CA LEU A 51 -2.27 17.18 13.16
C LEU A 51 -2.16 15.72 12.70
N PRO A 52 -2.32 14.71 13.59
CA PRO A 52 -2.23 13.31 13.19
C PRO A 52 -3.12 12.89 12.00
N PRO A 53 -4.37 13.38 11.85
CA PRO A 53 -5.19 13.09 10.67
C PRO A 53 -4.70 13.73 9.37
N GLN A 54 -3.76 14.69 9.45
CA GLN A 54 -3.18 15.39 8.29
C GLN A 54 -1.86 14.74 7.80
N ILE A 55 -1.40 13.68 8.47
CA ILE A 55 -0.17 12.96 8.14
C ILE A 55 -0.54 11.53 7.73
N LEU A 56 -0.60 11.29 6.42
CA LEU A 56 -0.90 9.96 5.89
C LEU A 56 0.33 9.06 5.96
N VAL A 57 0.18 7.90 6.59
CA VAL A 57 1.17 6.82 6.61
C VAL A 57 0.52 5.54 6.12
N VAL A 58 1.10 4.91 5.10
CA VAL A 58 0.60 3.65 4.53
C VAL A 58 1.62 2.53 4.67
N THR A 59 1.14 1.31 4.92
CA THR A 59 1.98 0.10 5.02
C THR A 59 1.24 -1.12 4.44
N PHE A 60 1.89 -2.29 4.41
CA PHE A 60 1.37 -3.49 3.77
C PHE A 60 0.41 -4.31 4.64
N THR A 61 0.62 -4.35 5.96
CA THR A 61 -0.13 -5.27 6.84
C THR A 61 -0.81 -4.53 7.99
N GLU A 62 -1.94 -5.05 8.44
CA GLU A 62 -2.66 -4.51 9.60
C GLU A 62 -1.84 -4.61 10.90
N ALA A 63 -1.02 -5.64 11.06
CA ALA A 63 -0.10 -5.71 12.20
C ALA A 63 0.90 -4.54 12.19
N ALA A 64 1.42 -4.17 11.01
CA ALA A 64 2.35 -3.05 10.88
C ALA A 64 1.66 -1.69 11.09
N THR A 65 0.37 -1.53 10.76
CA THR A 65 -0.36 -0.28 11.06
C THR A 65 -0.47 -0.08 12.57
N GLN A 66 -0.81 -1.11 13.33
CA GLN A 66 -0.92 -1.06 14.79
C GLN A 66 0.43 -0.81 15.46
N GLU A 67 1.46 -1.58 15.07
CA GLU A 67 2.81 -1.40 15.60
C GLU A 67 3.31 0.04 15.36
N LEU A 68 3.09 0.58 14.16
CA LEU A 68 3.52 1.91 13.81
C LEU A 68 2.78 2.99 14.59
N ARG A 69 1.46 2.81 14.80
CA ARG A 69 0.63 3.72 15.61
C ARG A 69 1.12 3.78 17.05
N GLU A 70 1.41 2.64 17.67
CA GLU A 70 1.93 2.56 19.04
C GLU A 70 3.30 3.22 19.16
N ARG A 71 4.21 2.93 18.22
CA ARG A 71 5.56 3.51 18.22
C ARG A 71 5.55 5.02 18.02
N ILE A 72 4.72 5.53 17.11
CA ILE A 72 4.57 6.98 16.91
C ILE A 72 3.99 7.63 18.17
N ARG A 73 2.95 7.04 18.78
CA ARG A 73 2.38 7.53 20.04
C ARG A 73 3.44 7.62 21.14
N ALA A 74 4.20 6.54 21.35
CA ALA A 74 5.26 6.51 22.35
C ALA A 74 6.32 7.59 22.08
N ARG A 75 6.72 7.78 20.82
CA ARG A 75 7.71 8.80 20.43
C ARG A 75 7.19 10.22 20.63
N LEU A 76 5.91 10.49 20.38
CA LEU A 76 5.29 11.79 20.67
C LEU A 76 5.29 12.10 22.17
N VAL A 77 4.99 11.11 23.02
CA VAL A 77 5.03 11.25 24.48
C VAL A 77 6.46 11.49 24.98
N GLU A 78 7.42 10.71 24.51
CA GLU A 78 8.84 10.89 24.82
C GLU A 78 9.31 12.30 24.44
N ALA A 79 8.97 12.75 23.22
CA ALA A 79 9.29 14.08 22.76
C ALA A 79 8.64 15.17 23.64
N ALA A 80 7.38 15.01 24.02
CA ALA A 80 6.72 15.97 24.91
C ALA A 80 7.43 16.12 26.26
N VAL A 81 7.89 15.00 26.83
CA VAL A 81 8.69 14.99 28.07
C VAL A 81 10.03 15.71 27.89
N ALA A 82 10.75 15.42 26.80
CA ALA A 82 12.01 16.09 26.49
C ALA A 82 11.84 17.60 26.29
N PHE A 83 10.79 18.05 25.60
CA PHE A 83 10.49 19.47 25.44
C PHE A 83 10.14 20.14 26.77
N ARG A 84 9.44 19.46 27.70
CA ARG A 84 9.21 19.99 29.05
C ARG A 84 10.48 20.12 29.87
N ALA A 85 11.31 19.08 29.86
CA ALA A 85 12.56 19.05 30.61
C ALA A 85 13.60 20.01 30.02
N GLY A 86 13.51 20.31 28.72
CA GLY A 86 14.48 21.11 27.98
C GLY A 86 15.80 20.39 27.72
N THR A 87 15.91 19.11 28.09
CA THR A 87 17.08 18.25 27.89
C THR A 87 16.66 16.78 27.81
N VAL A 88 17.44 15.97 27.09
CA VAL A 88 17.26 14.51 26.96
C VAL A 88 18.59 13.88 26.54
N ASN A 89 18.82 12.62 26.92
CA ASN A 89 20.06 11.89 26.59
C ASN A 89 20.08 11.33 25.16
N GLU A 90 18.93 11.29 24.48
CA GLU A 90 18.83 10.79 23.11
C GLU A 90 19.29 11.89 22.13
N PRO A 91 20.36 11.67 21.34
CA PRO A 91 21.00 12.73 20.56
C PRO A 91 20.07 13.46 19.58
N LEU A 92 19.23 12.73 18.83
CA LEU A 92 18.37 13.33 17.81
C LEU A 92 17.28 14.21 18.44
N LEU A 93 16.62 13.72 19.48
CA LEU A 93 15.61 14.48 20.20
C LEU A 93 16.24 15.65 20.97
N GLY A 94 17.46 15.49 21.49
CA GLY A 94 18.23 16.58 22.10
C GLY A 94 18.52 17.71 21.11
N GLU A 95 18.98 17.36 19.90
CA GLU A 95 19.19 18.32 18.81
C GLU A 95 17.88 19.01 18.40
N LEU A 96 16.79 18.25 18.30
CA LEU A 96 15.48 18.80 17.99
C LEU A 96 15.01 19.79 19.08
N VAL A 97 15.13 19.46 20.36
CA VAL A 97 14.76 20.36 21.47
C VAL A 97 15.64 21.62 21.47
N ALA A 98 16.94 21.48 21.18
CA ALA A 98 17.87 22.60 21.09
C ALA A 98 17.55 23.56 19.94
N SER A 99 16.88 23.08 18.87
CA SER A 99 16.43 23.93 17.76
C SER A 99 15.28 24.89 18.10
N TYR A 100 14.67 24.77 19.30
CA TYR A 100 13.62 25.66 19.78
C TYR A 100 14.10 26.51 20.96
N ALA A 101 13.71 27.79 20.94
CA ALA A 101 13.96 28.71 22.03
C ALA A 101 13.27 28.21 23.33
N PRO A 102 13.88 28.39 24.52
CA PRO A 102 13.31 27.90 25.78
C PRO A 102 11.84 28.26 26.01
N GLU A 103 11.42 29.44 25.56
CA GLU A 103 10.07 29.99 25.71
C GLU A 103 9.04 29.26 24.82
N GLN A 104 9.49 28.65 23.71
CA GLN A 104 8.64 27.90 22.77
C GLN A 104 8.41 26.45 23.23
N ARG A 105 9.31 25.91 24.07
CA ARG A 105 9.31 24.50 24.43
C ARG A 105 8.04 24.03 25.15
N PRO A 106 7.44 24.80 26.09
CA PRO A 106 6.17 24.41 26.71
C PRO A 106 5.02 24.27 25.69
N ALA A 107 4.97 25.14 24.68
CA ALA A 107 3.97 25.05 23.62
C ALA A 107 4.20 23.83 22.71
N CYS A 108 5.47 23.52 22.40
CA CYS A 108 5.84 22.32 21.66
C CYS A 108 5.46 21.05 22.42
N ALA A 109 5.77 20.98 23.72
CA ALA A 109 5.38 19.85 24.57
C ALA A 109 3.87 19.63 24.57
N ARG A 110 3.08 20.69 24.78
CA ARG A 110 1.61 20.61 24.74
C ARG A 110 1.10 20.11 23.40
N ARG A 111 1.67 20.58 22.29
CA ARG A 111 1.27 20.13 20.94
C ARG A 111 1.53 18.64 20.74
N LEU A 112 2.67 18.15 21.18
CA LEU A 112 3.04 16.73 21.10
C LEU A 112 2.12 15.85 21.95
N GLU A 113 1.72 16.31 23.13
CA GLU A 113 0.75 15.58 23.98
C GLU A 113 -0.62 15.48 23.34
N LEU A 114 -1.13 16.60 22.81
CA LEU A 114 -2.41 16.60 22.10
C LEU A 114 -2.37 15.69 20.89
N ALA A 115 -1.26 15.70 20.13
CA ALA A 115 -1.07 14.77 19.02
C ALA A 115 -1.04 13.31 19.47
N ALA A 116 -0.38 12.99 20.60
CA ALA A 116 -0.34 11.64 21.15
C ALA A 116 -1.74 11.13 21.56
N GLN A 117 -2.58 12.01 22.10
CA GLN A 117 -3.97 11.71 22.47
C GLN A 117 -4.87 11.51 21.24
N TRP A 118 -4.58 12.20 20.14
CA TRP A 118 -5.29 12.05 18.86
C TRP A 118 -4.80 10.89 17.99
N MET A 119 -3.88 10.06 18.48
CA MET A 119 -3.34 8.96 17.69
C MET A 119 -4.34 7.88 17.30
N ASP A 120 -5.52 7.80 17.92
CA ASP A 120 -6.58 6.87 17.47
C ASP A 120 -7.23 7.33 16.17
N GLU A 121 -7.27 8.64 15.93
CA GLU A 121 -7.77 9.26 14.68
C GLU A 121 -6.66 9.47 13.62
N ALA A 122 -5.44 8.99 13.90
CA ALA A 122 -4.31 9.16 12.98
C ALA A 122 -4.56 8.44 11.63
N ALA A 123 -4.15 9.09 10.54
CA ALA A 123 -4.26 8.58 9.18
C ALA A 123 -3.17 7.52 8.88
N ILE A 124 -3.18 6.43 9.63
CA ILE A 124 -2.26 5.29 9.48
C ILE A 124 -3.09 4.09 9.00
N PHE A 125 -2.86 3.66 7.75
CA PHE A 125 -3.67 2.64 7.08
C PHE A 125 -2.80 1.60 6.36
N THR A 126 -3.42 0.48 6.00
CA THR A 126 -2.88 -0.34 4.91
C THR A 126 -3.07 0.37 3.56
N ILE A 127 -2.30 0.00 2.54
CA ILE A 127 -2.48 0.53 1.17
C ILE A 127 -3.93 0.30 0.70
N HIS A 128 -4.47 -0.90 0.93
CA HIS A 128 -5.85 -1.24 0.58
C HIS A 128 -6.86 -0.45 1.42
N GLY A 129 -6.67 -0.37 2.74
CA GLY A 129 -7.57 0.38 3.63
C GLY A 129 -7.65 1.87 3.27
N TRP A 130 -6.53 2.48 2.88
CA TRP A 130 -6.53 3.86 2.38
C TRP A 130 -7.28 4.00 1.04
N SER A 131 -7.01 3.09 0.09
CA SER A 131 -7.64 3.11 -1.23
C SER A 131 -9.16 2.96 -1.12
N GLN A 132 -9.63 2.00 -0.31
CA GLN A 132 -11.05 1.80 -0.04
C GLN A 132 -11.68 3.05 0.59
N ARG A 133 -11.02 3.65 1.59
CA ARG A 133 -11.50 4.89 2.22
C ARG A 133 -11.67 6.02 1.19
N MET A 134 -10.72 6.19 0.27
CA MET A 134 -10.83 7.21 -0.78
C MET A 134 -11.98 6.94 -1.75
N LEU A 135 -12.17 5.69 -2.15
CA LEU A 135 -13.30 5.28 -3.00
C LEU A 135 -14.64 5.57 -2.33
N THR A 136 -14.77 5.28 -1.03
CA THR A 136 -16.00 5.55 -0.27
C THR A 136 -16.24 7.04 -0.04
N GLN A 137 -15.21 7.79 0.36
CA GLN A 137 -15.34 9.23 0.67
C GLN A 137 -15.60 10.10 -0.56
N HIS A 138 -15.15 9.64 -1.74
CA HIS A 138 -15.35 10.33 -3.01
C HIS A 138 -16.28 9.57 -3.98
N ALA A 139 -17.14 8.68 -3.45
CA ALA A 139 -18.05 7.82 -4.24
C ALA A 139 -18.92 8.60 -5.25
N PHE A 140 -19.38 9.80 -4.87
CA PHE A 140 -20.15 10.68 -5.76
C PHE A 140 -19.36 11.13 -7.00
N GLY A 141 -18.04 11.30 -6.90
CA GLY A 141 -17.19 11.70 -8.03
C GLY A 141 -16.72 10.54 -8.90
N SER A 142 -16.72 9.31 -8.36
CA SER A 142 -16.21 8.11 -9.04
C SER A 142 -17.30 7.26 -9.69
N GLY A 143 -18.59 7.55 -9.48
CA GLY A 143 -19.71 6.75 -10.00
C GLY A 143 -19.83 5.36 -9.37
N HIS A 144 -19.12 5.09 -8.28
CA HIS A 144 -19.12 3.81 -7.59
C HIS A 144 -20.31 3.70 -6.62
N ALA A 145 -20.87 2.48 -6.50
CA ALA A 145 -21.94 2.20 -5.55
C ALA A 145 -21.48 2.43 -4.10
N PHE A 146 -22.33 3.05 -3.26
CA PHE A 146 -22.03 3.44 -1.88
C PHE A 146 -21.59 2.30 -0.95
N ALA A 147 -21.91 1.06 -1.30
CA ALA A 147 -21.53 -0.14 -0.56
C ALA A 147 -20.88 -1.12 -1.53
N GLN A 148 -19.56 -1.26 -1.43
CA GLN A 148 -18.82 -2.35 -2.06
C GLN A 148 -18.50 -3.37 -0.98
N THR A 149 -18.96 -4.60 -1.16
CA THR A 149 -18.53 -5.73 -0.35
C THR A 149 -17.16 -6.16 -0.85
N LEU A 150 -16.16 -6.19 0.03
CA LEU A 150 -14.86 -6.75 -0.30
C LEU A 150 -15.02 -8.28 -0.40
N GLU A 151 -14.74 -8.84 -1.57
CA GLU A 151 -14.65 -10.30 -1.77
C GLU A 151 -13.18 -10.70 -1.61
N PRO A 152 -12.78 -11.30 -0.48
CA PRO A 152 -11.39 -11.68 -0.23
C PRO A 152 -10.95 -12.91 -1.02
N ASP A 153 -11.90 -13.72 -1.53
CA ASP A 153 -11.60 -14.91 -2.32
C ASP A 153 -12.41 -14.93 -3.63
N GLU A 154 -11.75 -14.53 -4.71
CA GLU A 154 -12.33 -14.52 -6.05
C GLU A 154 -12.32 -15.91 -6.71
N SER A 155 -11.83 -16.96 -6.04
CA SER A 155 -11.66 -18.28 -6.63
C SER A 155 -12.97 -18.88 -7.16
N GLU A 156 -14.07 -18.71 -6.43
CA GLU A 156 -15.37 -19.23 -6.86
C GLU A 156 -15.95 -18.44 -8.04
N LEU A 157 -15.77 -17.11 -8.03
CA LEU A 157 -16.18 -16.25 -9.15
C LEU A 157 -15.41 -16.60 -10.42
N LEU A 158 -14.10 -16.83 -10.30
CA LEU A 158 -13.27 -17.27 -11.42
C LEU A 158 -13.69 -18.65 -11.92
N ALA A 159 -14.00 -19.58 -11.01
CA ALA A 159 -14.50 -20.90 -11.36
C ALA A 159 -15.86 -20.83 -12.09
N GLU A 160 -16.75 -19.93 -11.68
CA GLU A 160 -18.00 -19.64 -12.38
C GLU A 160 -17.74 -19.12 -13.80
N CYS A 161 -16.88 -18.12 -13.96
CA CYS A 161 -16.48 -17.59 -15.28
C CYS A 161 -15.93 -18.69 -16.21
N VAL A 162 -15.08 -19.58 -15.71
CA VAL A 162 -14.52 -20.68 -16.51
C VAL A 162 -15.59 -21.71 -16.88
N ARG A 163 -16.51 -22.06 -15.97
CA ARG A 163 -17.63 -22.95 -16.28
C ARG A 163 -18.57 -22.33 -17.33
N ASP A 164 -18.81 -21.03 -17.26
CA ASP A 164 -19.63 -20.31 -18.23
C ASP A 164 -18.98 -20.30 -19.60
N TYR A 165 -17.69 -19.95 -19.66
CA TYR A 165 -16.91 -20.03 -20.88
C TYR A 165 -16.91 -21.44 -21.46
N TRP A 166 -16.70 -22.46 -20.64
CA TRP A 166 -16.72 -23.87 -21.06
C TRP A 166 -18.03 -24.24 -21.75
N ARG A 167 -19.18 -23.86 -21.16
CA ARG A 167 -20.50 -24.12 -21.74
C ARG A 167 -20.71 -23.38 -23.06
N GLN A 168 -20.24 -22.15 -23.18
CA GLN A 168 -20.44 -21.34 -24.38
C GLN A 168 -19.48 -21.73 -25.51
N ALA A 169 -18.24 -22.05 -25.18
CA ALA A 169 -17.17 -22.26 -26.16
C ALA A 169 -17.01 -23.73 -26.59
N PHE A 170 -17.23 -24.70 -25.70
CA PHE A 170 -16.94 -26.11 -25.99
C PHE A 170 -18.16 -26.98 -26.27
N TYR A 171 -19.33 -26.68 -25.69
CA TYR A 171 -20.54 -27.46 -25.98
C TYR A 171 -21.01 -27.38 -27.44
N PRO A 172 -20.81 -26.25 -28.17
CA PRO A 172 -21.18 -26.17 -29.58
C PRO A 172 -20.18 -26.85 -30.53
N LEU A 173 -19.03 -27.32 -30.05
CA LEU A 173 -18.00 -27.94 -30.89
C LEU A 173 -18.47 -29.30 -31.41
N ASP A 174 -17.96 -29.67 -32.59
CA ASP A 174 -18.14 -31.01 -33.10
C ASP A 174 -17.27 -32.03 -32.35
N GLU A 175 -17.54 -33.32 -32.56
CA GLU A 175 -16.87 -34.40 -31.84
C GLU A 175 -15.34 -34.42 -32.07
N ALA A 176 -14.90 -34.12 -33.30
CA ALA A 176 -13.48 -34.12 -33.64
C ALA A 176 -12.71 -33.00 -32.92
N THR A 177 -13.25 -31.78 -32.93
CA THR A 177 -12.62 -30.63 -32.26
C THR A 177 -12.69 -30.78 -30.74
N LEU A 178 -13.82 -31.27 -30.22
CA LEU A 178 -13.99 -31.52 -28.79
C LEU A 178 -13.01 -32.59 -28.28
N ALA A 179 -12.72 -33.63 -29.05
CA ALA A 179 -11.76 -34.68 -28.67
C ALA A 179 -10.34 -34.11 -28.45
N ALA A 180 -9.90 -33.17 -29.30
CA ALA A 180 -8.62 -32.49 -29.13
C ALA A 180 -8.58 -31.65 -27.84
N VAL A 181 -9.66 -30.91 -27.55
CA VAL A 181 -9.79 -30.15 -26.29
C VAL A 181 -9.80 -31.09 -25.07
N GLN A 182 -10.53 -32.21 -25.14
CA GLN A 182 -10.63 -33.18 -24.05
C GLN A 182 -9.34 -33.95 -23.77
N ALA A 183 -8.44 -34.04 -24.75
CA ALA A 183 -7.10 -34.59 -24.55
C ALA A 183 -6.28 -33.73 -23.58
N GLU A 184 -6.43 -32.41 -23.65
CA GLU A 184 -5.73 -31.45 -22.79
C GLU A 184 -6.50 -31.15 -21.49
N TRP A 185 -7.79 -30.86 -21.60
CA TRP A 185 -8.64 -30.52 -20.45
C TRP A 185 -9.89 -31.38 -20.42
N ARG A 186 -10.02 -32.23 -19.38
CA ARG A 186 -11.20 -33.09 -19.21
C ARG A 186 -12.37 -32.41 -18.50
N THR A 187 -12.10 -31.33 -17.76
CA THR A 187 -13.11 -30.62 -16.96
C THR A 187 -12.84 -29.11 -16.94
N PRO A 188 -13.85 -28.28 -16.64
CA PRO A 188 -13.65 -26.85 -16.41
C PRO A 188 -12.58 -26.55 -15.35
N ASP A 189 -12.51 -27.35 -14.28
CA ASP A 189 -11.48 -27.17 -13.24
C ASP A 189 -10.06 -27.47 -13.76
N ALA A 190 -9.93 -28.40 -14.72
CA ALA A 190 -8.65 -28.67 -15.34
C ALA A 190 -8.18 -27.49 -16.19
N LEU A 191 -9.09 -26.87 -16.95
CA LEU A 191 -8.81 -25.63 -17.67
C LEU A 191 -8.45 -24.49 -16.72
N LEU A 192 -9.22 -24.29 -15.64
CA LEU A 192 -8.94 -23.26 -14.64
C LEU A 192 -7.52 -23.38 -14.06
N ARG A 193 -7.09 -24.60 -13.71
CA ARG A 193 -5.72 -24.84 -13.23
C ARG A 193 -4.64 -24.45 -14.23
N SER A 194 -4.87 -24.65 -15.53
CA SER A 194 -3.95 -24.22 -16.59
C SER A 194 -3.97 -22.69 -16.81
N LEU A 195 -5.11 -22.04 -16.58
CA LEU A 195 -5.26 -20.58 -16.74
C LEU A 195 -4.66 -19.78 -15.59
N LEU A 196 -4.73 -20.28 -14.35
CA LEU A 196 -4.29 -19.54 -13.16
C LEU A 196 -2.87 -18.91 -13.27
N PRO A 197 -1.83 -19.61 -13.75
CA PRO A 197 -0.50 -19.02 -13.91
C PRO A 197 -0.45 -17.87 -14.93
N LEU A 198 -1.33 -17.90 -15.93
CA LEU A 198 -1.40 -16.92 -17.01
C LEU A 198 -2.13 -15.64 -16.59
N LEU A 199 -3.10 -15.76 -15.67
CA LEU A 199 -3.90 -14.63 -15.19
C LEU A 199 -3.13 -13.73 -14.21
N GLY A 200 -2.16 -14.27 -13.47
CA GLY A 200 -1.41 -13.52 -12.45
C GLY A 200 -0.30 -12.62 -12.99
N SER A 201 0.07 -12.73 -14.27
CA SER A 201 1.31 -12.16 -14.81
C SER A 201 1.16 -10.82 -15.56
N GLY A 202 -0.04 -10.23 -15.61
CA GLY A 202 -0.29 -8.97 -16.33
C GLY A 202 -0.55 -9.20 -17.82
N GLU A 203 -0.14 -8.27 -18.70
CA GLU A 203 -0.27 -8.44 -20.16
C GLU A 203 0.62 -9.58 -20.67
N ALA A 204 0.04 -10.79 -20.72
CA ALA A 204 0.70 -11.96 -21.31
C ALA A 204 0.55 -11.93 -22.83
N THR A 205 1.66 -11.74 -23.55
CA THR A 205 1.68 -11.98 -25.00
C THR A 205 1.89 -13.48 -25.24
N LEU A 206 0.82 -14.19 -25.60
CA LEU A 206 0.90 -15.60 -25.96
C LEU A 206 1.61 -15.76 -27.31
N ARG A 207 2.48 -16.77 -27.43
CA ARG A 207 3.18 -17.10 -28.66
C ARG A 207 3.10 -18.59 -28.96
N VAL A 208 2.91 -18.93 -30.22
CA VAL A 208 2.95 -20.31 -30.73
C VAL A 208 4.06 -20.35 -31.78
N ASP A 209 5.03 -21.27 -31.62
CA ASP A 209 6.20 -21.41 -32.50
C ASP A 209 6.97 -20.11 -32.77
N GLY A 210 6.99 -19.20 -31.79
CA GLY A 210 7.68 -17.92 -31.88
C GLY A 210 6.85 -16.79 -32.50
N GLU A 211 5.67 -17.07 -33.05
CA GLU A 211 4.74 -16.05 -33.55
C GLU A 211 3.75 -15.62 -32.47
N VAL A 212 3.37 -14.34 -32.46
CA VAL A 212 2.39 -13.81 -31.50
C VAL A 212 1.01 -14.34 -31.86
N LEU A 213 0.35 -14.97 -30.90
CA LEU A 213 -1.03 -15.40 -31.05
C LEU A 213 -1.93 -14.17 -31.04
N VAL A 214 -2.41 -13.76 -32.22
CA VAL A 214 -3.39 -12.68 -32.34
C VAL A 214 -4.77 -13.26 -32.01
N ALA A 215 -5.47 -12.66 -31.06
CA ALA A 215 -6.84 -13.07 -30.74
C ALA A 215 -7.75 -12.87 -31.97
N GLY A 216 -8.18 -13.96 -32.61
CA GLY A 216 -9.07 -13.99 -33.78
C GLY A 216 -10.14 -15.08 -33.68
N GLU A 217 -11.25 -14.88 -34.41
CA GLU A 217 -12.52 -15.64 -34.68
C GLU A 217 -13.03 -16.78 -33.74
N GLY A 218 -12.43 -17.03 -32.58
CA GLY A 218 -12.85 -18.04 -31.61
C GLY A 218 -12.12 -19.38 -31.78
N ILE A 219 -12.32 -20.29 -30.81
CA ILE A 219 -11.64 -21.60 -30.72
C ILE A 219 -11.80 -22.45 -31.99
N GLY A 220 -12.94 -22.38 -32.65
CA GLY A 220 -13.19 -23.13 -33.89
C GLY A 220 -12.22 -22.76 -35.02
N GLY A 221 -11.80 -21.49 -35.12
CA GLY A 221 -10.81 -21.06 -36.11
C GLY A 221 -9.37 -21.46 -35.75
N LEU A 222 -9.06 -21.53 -34.45
CA LEU A 222 -7.74 -21.93 -33.94
C LEU A 222 -7.49 -23.44 -34.04
N LEU A 223 -8.53 -24.27 -33.90
CA LEU A 223 -8.43 -25.73 -33.93
C LEU A 223 -8.71 -26.34 -35.32
N ALA A 224 -9.14 -25.53 -36.29
CA ALA A 224 -9.36 -25.96 -37.67
C ALA A 224 -8.11 -25.84 -38.58
N ALA A 225 -7.01 -25.29 -38.04
CA ALA A 225 -5.70 -25.16 -38.72
C ALA A 225 -4.78 -26.33 -38.37
#